data_AF-A0A7W1TV37-F1
#
_entry.id   AF-A0A7W1TV37-F1
#
_cell.length_a   1.000
_cell.length_b   1.000
_cell.length_c   1.000
_cell.angle_alpha   90.00
_cell.angle_beta   90.00
_cell.angle_gamma   90.00
#
_symmetry.space_group_name_H-M   'P 1'
#
loop_
_entity.id
_entity.type
_entity.pdbx_description
1 polymer ?
#
loop_
_entity_poly.entity_id
_entity_poly.type
_entity_poly.pdbx_seq_one_letter_code
_entity_poly.pdbx_strand_id
1 'polypeptide(L)'
;TSLFFRWRSIFKVDILNIMGPSIAAAAWVWGLARTGTGKTLALLVPVIAVPLATPYIRGLDILAALPDPIESYIRPAGGYTNFTLFPWAAFVFAGAAIGVVLERASGAKDEARRVWIVTAIGAVILAASLAASYRPSPFPNSHFWTTSPSYFYLRVGIMMTGFGLAWLWSEKLWAGQWQPFVLLGQTSLFVYWVHIELVYGYATKPISHRLPLWASCLGVVVLTVVMYYVAKSARDWLTRKREEGVSDWRTKSLSVMGL
;
A
#
# COMPACT_ATOMS: atom_id res chain seq x y z
N THR A 1 -6.08 3.98 36.51
CA THR A 1 -5.48 4.63 35.33
C THR A 1 -5.12 3.68 34.17
N SER A 2 -5.37 2.36 34.25
CA SER A 2 -5.08 1.39 33.18
C SER A 2 -6.22 1.10 32.20
N LEU A 3 -7.48 1.32 32.59
CA LEU A 3 -8.65 1.07 31.74
C LEU A 3 -8.82 2.13 30.63
N PHE A 4 -8.61 3.41 30.93
CA PHE A 4 -8.70 4.50 29.94
C PHE A 4 -7.65 4.38 28.82
N PHE A 5 -6.47 3.82 29.13
CA PHE A 5 -5.42 3.57 28.14
C PHE A 5 -5.81 2.47 27.14
N ARG A 6 -6.65 1.51 27.57
CA ARG A 6 -7.12 0.38 26.75
C ARG A 6 -8.21 0.78 25.76
N TRP A 7 -9.07 1.74 26.10
CA TRP A 7 -10.09 2.25 25.17
C TRP A 7 -9.48 3.17 24.10
N ARG A 8 -8.54 4.04 24.47
CA ARG A 8 -7.82 4.91 23.52
C ARG A 8 -7.00 4.14 22.49
N SER A 9 -6.50 2.94 22.82
CA SER A 9 -5.83 2.07 21.85
C SER A 9 -6.80 1.39 20.87
N ILE A 10 -8.05 1.15 21.26
CA ILE A 10 -9.07 0.55 20.38
C ILE A 10 -9.58 1.58 19.35
N PHE A 11 -9.67 2.86 19.75
CA PHE A 11 -10.06 3.96 18.84
C PHE A 11 -8.88 4.60 18.11
N LYS A 12 -7.68 4.02 18.22
CA LYS A 12 -6.54 4.48 17.44
C LYS A 12 -6.82 4.19 15.98
N VAL A 13 -6.81 5.23 15.14
CA VAL A 13 -7.03 5.07 13.71
C VAL A 13 -5.83 4.35 13.12
N ASP A 14 -6.00 3.05 12.90
CA ASP A 14 -5.03 2.24 12.17
C ASP A 14 -5.15 2.45 10.66
N ILE A 15 -4.06 2.18 9.96
CA ILE A 15 -3.97 2.34 8.50
C ILE A 15 -5.07 1.55 7.76
N LEU A 16 -5.52 0.43 8.34
CA LEU A 16 -6.59 -0.41 7.79
C LEU A 16 -7.94 0.32 7.75
N ASN A 17 -8.25 1.12 8.77
CA ASN A 17 -9.51 1.87 8.87
C ASN A 17 -9.61 2.97 7.81
N ILE A 18 -8.49 3.37 7.21
CA ILE A 18 -8.45 4.38 6.15
C ILE A 18 -8.37 3.71 4.78
N MET A 19 -7.58 2.65 4.66
CA MET A 19 -7.42 1.93 3.40
C MET A 19 -8.72 1.20 2.99
N GLY A 20 -9.44 0.58 3.93
CA GLY A 20 -10.71 -0.11 3.63
C GLY A 20 -11.75 0.79 2.96
N PRO A 21 -12.14 1.92 3.57
CA PRO A 21 -13.05 2.89 2.95
C PRO A 21 -12.51 3.49 1.65
N SER A 22 -11.20 3.70 1.55
CA SER A 22 -10.59 4.19 0.30
C SER A 22 -10.72 3.19 -0.84
N ILE A 23 -10.60 1.88 -0.56
CA ILE A 23 -10.83 0.81 -1.54
C ILE A 23 -12.31 0.78 -1.96
N ALA A 24 -13.24 0.88 -1.00
CA ALA A 24 -14.66 0.95 -1.30
C ALA A 24 -15.02 2.17 -2.16
N ALA A 25 -14.44 3.34 -1.85
CA ALA A 25 -14.60 4.55 -2.65
C ALA A 25 -13.99 4.40 -4.06
N ALA A 26 -12.81 3.79 -4.18
CA ALA A 26 -12.20 3.50 -5.47
C ALA A 26 -13.05 2.53 -6.31
N ALA A 27 -13.62 1.49 -5.70
CA ALA A 27 -14.54 0.56 -6.35
C ALA A 27 -15.82 1.26 -6.80
N TRP A 28 -16.36 2.16 -5.97
CA TRP A 28 -17.54 2.95 -6.34
C TRP A 28 -17.25 3.84 -7.54
N VAL A 29 -16.18 4.65 -7.50
CA VAL A 29 -15.75 5.53 -8.61
C VAL A 29 -15.49 4.73 -9.89
N TRP A 30 -14.88 3.55 -9.77
CA TRP A 30 -14.68 2.63 -10.88
C TRP A 30 -16.00 2.13 -11.50
N GLY A 31 -17.02 1.91 -10.67
CA GLY A 31 -18.36 1.48 -11.09
C GLY A 31 -19.18 2.58 -11.79
N LEU A 32 -18.87 3.86 -11.57
CA LEU A 32 -19.57 4.97 -12.24
C LEU A 32 -19.25 5.06 -13.74
N ALA A 33 -18.08 4.61 -14.16
CA ALA A 33 -17.64 4.71 -15.55
C ALA A 33 -17.86 3.40 -16.32
N ARG A 34 -18.50 3.50 -17.49
CA ARG A 34 -18.77 2.34 -18.36
C ARG A 34 -17.63 2.02 -19.32
N THR A 35 -16.91 3.05 -19.79
CA THR A 35 -15.81 2.88 -20.74
C THR A 35 -14.48 2.66 -20.04
N GLY A 36 -13.58 1.93 -20.69
CA GLY A 36 -12.27 1.69 -20.12
C GLY A 36 -11.49 2.97 -19.82
N THR A 37 -11.36 3.83 -20.81
CA THR A 37 -10.71 5.14 -20.66
C THR A 37 -11.40 5.99 -19.59
N GLY A 38 -12.74 5.94 -19.52
CA GLY A 38 -13.51 6.62 -18.48
C GLY A 38 -13.18 6.15 -17.06
N LYS A 39 -13.00 4.84 -16.85
CA LYS A 39 -12.58 4.27 -15.56
C LYS A 39 -11.22 4.76 -15.13
N THR A 40 -10.25 4.80 -16.05
CA THR A 40 -8.90 5.31 -15.73
C THR A 40 -8.94 6.80 -15.41
N LEU A 41 -9.67 7.60 -16.20
CA LEU A 41 -9.79 9.04 -15.95
C LEU A 41 -10.48 9.33 -14.61
N ALA A 42 -11.58 8.64 -14.32
CA ALA A 42 -12.33 8.78 -13.07
C ALA A 42 -11.46 8.47 -11.83
N LEU A 43 -10.53 7.51 -11.94
CA LEU A 43 -9.59 7.18 -10.88
C LEU A 43 -8.39 8.13 -10.82
N LEU A 44 -7.98 8.76 -11.92
CA LEU A 44 -6.88 9.74 -11.93
C LEU A 44 -7.28 11.09 -11.34
N VAL A 45 -8.55 11.51 -11.50
CA VAL A 45 -9.06 12.77 -10.91
C VAL A 45 -8.78 12.88 -9.40
N PRO A 46 -9.14 11.90 -8.54
CA PRO A 46 -8.85 11.97 -7.12
C PRO A 46 -7.35 11.89 -6.81
N VAL A 47 -6.54 11.23 -7.65
CA VAL A 47 -5.06 11.19 -7.48
C VAL A 47 -4.44 12.58 -7.58
N ILE A 48 -5.02 13.45 -8.41
CA ILE A 48 -4.54 14.82 -8.60
C ILE A 48 -5.20 15.77 -7.58
N ALA A 49 -6.52 15.66 -7.42
CA ALA A 49 -7.31 16.59 -6.62
C ALA A 49 -7.06 16.43 -5.11
N VAL A 50 -6.96 15.21 -4.59
CA VAL A 50 -6.86 14.95 -3.15
C VAL A 50 -5.55 15.49 -2.55
N PRO A 51 -4.36 15.25 -3.14
CA PRO A 51 -3.11 15.82 -2.62
C PRO A 51 -3.07 17.34 -2.72
N LEU A 52 -3.63 17.94 -3.78
CA LEU A 52 -3.71 19.39 -3.94
C LEU A 52 -4.69 20.04 -2.96
N ALA A 53 -5.79 19.36 -2.62
CA ALA A 53 -6.76 19.82 -1.64
C ALA A 53 -6.27 19.64 -0.19
N THR A 54 -5.34 18.73 0.06
CA THR A 54 -4.81 18.41 1.41
C THR A 54 -4.31 19.65 2.19
N PRO A 55 -3.47 20.55 1.65
CA PRO A 55 -3.02 21.74 2.38
C PRO A 55 -4.16 22.70 2.75
N TYR A 56 -5.16 22.85 1.87
CA TYR A 56 -6.32 23.70 2.12
C TYR A 56 -7.25 23.09 3.17
N ILE A 57 -7.61 21.81 3.01
CA ILE A 57 -8.51 21.09 3.93
C ILE A 57 -7.91 21.03 5.34
N ARG A 58 -6.60 20.78 5.45
CA ARG A 58 -5.92 20.76 6.76
C ARG A 58 -5.72 22.14 7.36
N GLY A 59 -5.86 23.22 6.59
CA GLY A 59 -5.76 24.60 7.05
C GLY A 59 -7.09 25.24 7.44
N LEU A 60 -8.22 24.55 7.26
CA LEU A 60 -9.54 25.07 7.61
C LEU A 60 -9.76 25.02 9.13
N ASP A 61 -9.97 26.19 9.74
CA ASP A 61 -10.24 26.34 11.18
C ASP A 61 -11.56 25.67 11.63
N ILE A 62 -12.49 25.43 10.69
CA ILE A 62 -13.75 24.69 10.92
C ILE A 62 -13.49 23.27 11.44
N LEU A 63 -12.34 22.67 11.12
CA LEU A 63 -12.02 21.32 11.62
C LEU A 63 -11.72 21.30 13.11
N ALA A 64 -11.32 22.42 13.72
CA ALA A 64 -11.10 22.52 15.16
C ALA A 64 -12.41 22.47 15.97
N ALA A 65 -13.57 22.60 15.30
CA ALA A 65 -14.89 22.45 15.90
C ALA A 65 -15.42 21.00 15.84
N LEU A 66 -14.72 20.07 15.17
CA LEU A 66 -15.13 18.67 15.11
C LEU A 66 -14.60 17.88 16.32
N PRO A 67 -15.33 16.84 16.77
CA PRO A 67 -14.84 15.94 17.81
C PRO A 67 -13.51 15.28 17.41
N ASP A 68 -12.55 15.22 18.34
CA ASP A 68 -11.18 14.68 18.17
C ASP A 68 -11.07 13.39 17.32
N PRO A 69 -11.98 12.39 17.41
CA PRO A 69 -11.88 11.17 16.61
C PRO A 69 -12.05 11.42 15.11
N ILE A 70 -12.93 12.35 14.73
CA ILE A 70 -13.20 12.66 13.31
C ILE A 70 -12.14 13.62 12.77
N GLU A 71 -11.68 14.56 13.60
CA GLU A 71 -10.55 15.43 13.27
C GLU A 71 -9.30 14.59 12.94
N SER A 72 -9.07 13.51 13.69
CA SER A 72 -7.93 12.60 13.50
C SER A 72 -7.91 11.83 12.16
N TYR A 73 -9.03 11.75 11.45
CA TYR A 73 -9.08 11.23 10.08
C TYR A 73 -8.63 12.25 9.04
N ILE A 74 -8.70 13.55 9.32
CA ILE A 74 -8.45 14.62 8.33
C ILE A 74 -7.15 15.37 8.62
N ARG A 75 -6.86 15.66 9.90
CA ARG A 75 -5.64 16.33 10.37
C ARG A 75 -4.84 15.40 11.29
N PRO A 76 -3.50 15.36 11.18
CA PRO A 76 -2.69 14.66 12.16
C PRO A 76 -2.73 15.42 13.49
N ALA A 77 -3.66 15.03 14.38
CA ALA A 77 -3.70 15.53 15.74
C ALA A 77 -2.61 14.83 16.56
N GLY A 78 -1.66 15.62 17.08
CA GLY A 78 -0.50 15.16 17.85
C GLY A 78 -0.94 14.38 19.10
N GLY A 79 -1.02 13.06 18.98
CA GLY A 79 -1.41 12.15 20.07
C GLY A 79 -2.19 10.91 19.65
N TYR A 80 -2.84 10.91 18.47
CA TYR A 80 -3.74 9.81 18.09
C TYR A 80 -3.30 9.04 16.83
N THR A 81 -2.87 9.71 15.76
CA THR A 81 -2.62 9.03 14.47
C THR A 81 -1.70 9.88 13.57
N ASN A 82 -0.81 9.21 12.82
CA ASN A 82 -0.04 9.79 11.72
C ASN A 82 -0.65 9.45 10.33
N PHE A 83 -1.65 8.57 10.30
CA PHE A 83 -2.31 8.12 9.08
C PHE A 83 -3.64 8.85 8.97
N THR A 84 -3.74 9.76 8.02
CA THR A 84 -4.94 10.55 7.74
C THR A 84 -5.51 10.13 6.39
N LEU A 85 -6.79 10.39 6.13
CA LEU A 85 -7.42 10.05 4.86
C LEU A 85 -6.84 10.91 3.72
N PHE A 86 -6.50 12.16 4.02
CA PHE A 86 -5.80 13.08 3.14
C PHE A 86 -4.32 13.12 3.52
N PRO A 87 -3.34 12.83 2.65
CA PRO A 87 -3.48 12.48 1.22
C PRO A 87 -3.52 10.96 0.95
N TRP A 88 -3.49 10.11 1.98
CA TRP A 88 -3.15 8.71 1.83
C TRP A 88 -4.15 7.89 1.01
N ALA A 89 -5.43 8.27 1.00
CA ALA A 89 -6.46 7.63 0.15
C ALA A 89 -6.09 7.69 -1.35
N ALA A 90 -5.41 8.77 -1.79
CA ALA A 90 -5.03 8.96 -3.18
C ALA A 90 -4.05 7.89 -3.70
N PHE A 91 -3.29 7.20 -2.82
CA PHE A 91 -2.46 6.06 -3.24
C PHE A 91 -3.29 4.88 -3.72
N VAL A 92 -4.44 4.62 -3.09
CA VAL A 92 -5.35 3.54 -3.48
C VAL A 92 -5.92 3.81 -4.88
N PHE A 93 -6.33 5.06 -5.14
CA PHE A 93 -6.79 5.49 -6.46
C PHE A 93 -5.69 5.39 -7.52
N ALA A 94 -4.45 5.75 -7.18
CA ALA A 94 -3.33 5.65 -8.11
C ALA A 94 -3.03 4.19 -8.48
N GLY A 95 -3.03 3.28 -7.49
CA GLY A 95 -2.89 1.84 -7.73
C GLY A 95 -4.03 1.27 -8.58
N ALA A 96 -5.28 1.65 -8.28
CA ALA A 96 -6.44 1.24 -9.06
C ALA A 96 -6.36 1.74 -10.52
N ALA A 97 -5.94 2.98 -10.75
CA ALA A 97 -5.77 3.53 -12.09
C ALA A 97 -4.73 2.75 -12.91
N ILE A 98 -3.59 2.40 -12.30
CA ILE A 98 -2.53 1.60 -12.94
C ILE A 98 -3.05 0.18 -13.24
N GLY A 99 -3.73 -0.46 -12.29
CA GLY A 99 -4.31 -1.79 -12.49
C GLY A 99 -5.26 -1.83 -13.68
N VAL A 100 -6.11 -0.82 -13.82
CA VAL A 100 -7.07 -0.67 -14.92
C VAL A 100 -6.38 -0.39 -16.27
N VAL A 101 -5.21 0.26 -16.28
CA VAL A 101 -4.39 0.44 -17.49
C VAL A 101 -3.75 -0.87 -17.92
N LEU A 102 -3.26 -1.67 -16.96
CA LEU A 102 -2.61 -2.97 -17.20
C LEU A 102 -3.59 -4.05 -17.62
N GLU A 103 -4.80 -4.10 -17.02
CA GLU A 103 -5.87 -5.06 -17.36
C GLU A 103 -6.27 -5.00 -18.85
N ARG A 104 -6.05 -3.85 -19.51
CA ARG A 104 -6.34 -3.66 -20.95
C ARG A 104 -5.23 -4.14 -21.88
N ALA A 105 -4.16 -4.71 -21.37
CA ALA A 105 -3.11 -5.25 -22.20
C ALA A 105 -3.60 -6.48 -22.97
N SER A 106 -3.53 -6.44 -24.30
CA SER A 106 -3.80 -7.58 -25.18
C SER A 106 -2.52 -8.34 -25.48
N GLY A 107 -2.01 -9.06 -24.48
CA GLY A 107 -0.84 -9.94 -24.60
C GLY A 107 0.48 -9.35 -24.09
N ALA A 108 1.51 -10.20 -24.04
CA ALA A 108 2.77 -9.91 -23.34
C ALA A 108 3.53 -8.67 -23.86
N LYS A 109 3.50 -8.42 -25.17
CA LYS A 109 4.16 -7.23 -25.77
C LYS A 109 3.45 -5.93 -25.38
N ASP A 110 2.12 -5.94 -25.36
CA ASP A 110 1.31 -4.78 -24.97
C ASP A 110 1.40 -4.53 -23.46
N GLU A 111 1.47 -5.60 -22.66
CA GLU A 111 1.68 -5.51 -21.22
C GLU A 111 3.03 -4.86 -20.91
N ALA A 112 4.12 -5.36 -21.52
CA ALA A 112 5.45 -4.79 -21.39
C ALA A 112 5.46 -3.31 -21.77
N ARG A 113 4.83 -2.94 -22.90
CA ARG A 113 4.74 -1.55 -23.34
C ARG A 113 4.02 -0.67 -22.31
N ARG A 114 2.89 -1.14 -21.77
CA ARG A 114 2.11 -0.39 -20.76
C ARG A 114 2.88 -0.24 -19.45
N VAL A 115 3.56 -1.30 -18.99
CA VAL A 115 4.45 -1.23 -17.82
C VAL A 115 5.54 -0.20 -18.03
N TRP A 116 6.22 -0.20 -19.18
CA TRP A 116 7.25 0.78 -19.50
C TRP A 116 6.71 2.21 -19.56
N ILE A 117 5.52 2.42 -20.13
CA ILE A 117 4.85 3.74 -20.13
C ILE A 117 4.56 4.19 -18.70
N VAL A 118 3.99 3.33 -17.86
CA VAL A 118 3.71 3.64 -16.44
C VAL A 118 5.00 3.96 -15.70
N THR A 119 6.06 3.19 -15.94
CA THR A 119 7.38 3.41 -15.32
C THR A 119 7.99 4.73 -15.75
N ALA A 120 7.94 5.05 -17.05
CA ALA A 120 8.43 6.31 -17.60
C ALA A 120 7.66 7.52 -17.04
N ILE A 121 6.31 7.43 -16.98
CA ILE A 121 5.47 8.45 -16.34
C ILE A 121 5.85 8.59 -14.87
N GLY A 122 6.03 7.48 -14.15
CA GLY A 122 6.49 7.46 -12.76
C GLY A 122 7.83 8.16 -12.55
N ALA A 123 8.81 7.90 -13.42
CA ALA A 123 10.13 8.52 -13.39
C ALA A 123 10.07 10.02 -13.71
N VAL A 124 9.22 10.44 -14.65
CA VAL A 124 8.98 11.87 -14.94
C VAL A 124 8.34 12.57 -13.75
N ILE A 125 7.32 11.96 -13.13
CA ILE A 125 6.68 12.50 -11.91
C ILE A 125 7.70 12.58 -10.77
N LEU A 126 8.54 11.56 -10.60
CA LEU A 126 9.62 11.54 -9.62
C LEU A 126 10.58 12.72 -9.82
N ALA A 127 11.11 12.87 -11.03
CA ALA A 127 12.05 13.92 -11.38
C ALA A 127 11.43 15.31 -11.24
N ALA A 128 10.19 15.49 -11.71
CA ALA A 128 9.45 16.74 -11.58
C ALA A 128 9.16 17.09 -10.11
N SER A 129 8.81 16.09 -9.29
CA SER A 129 8.55 16.29 -7.85
C SER A 129 9.85 16.60 -7.09
N LEU A 130 10.96 15.98 -7.47
CA LEU A 130 12.28 16.27 -6.90
C LEU A 130 12.73 17.69 -7.27
N ALA A 131 12.58 18.09 -8.54
CA ALA A 131 12.86 19.46 -8.99
C ALA A 131 11.96 20.49 -8.28
N ALA A 132 10.68 20.17 -8.07
CA ALA A 132 9.76 21.00 -7.30
C ALA A 132 10.13 21.07 -5.81
N SER A 133 10.83 20.07 -5.27
CA SER A 133 11.28 20.05 -3.87
C SER A 133 12.38 21.08 -3.59
N TYR A 134 13.13 21.50 -4.61
CA TYR A 134 14.15 22.57 -4.49
C TYR A 134 13.58 23.99 -4.65
N ARG A 135 12.29 24.14 -4.97
CA ARG A 135 11.64 25.45 -5.10
C ARG A 135 10.86 25.82 -3.84
N PRO A 136 10.74 27.13 -3.52
CA PRO A 136 9.87 27.59 -2.43
C PRO A 136 8.45 27.08 -2.66
N SER A 137 7.83 26.53 -1.61
CA SER A 137 6.48 25.99 -1.69
C SER A 137 5.47 27.11 -1.98
N PRO A 138 4.63 26.98 -3.02
CA PRO A 138 3.58 27.96 -3.32
C PRO A 138 2.35 27.85 -2.39
N PHE A 139 2.35 26.93 -1.42
CA PHE A 139 1.20 26.69 -0.54
C PHE A 139 1.42 27.28 0.87
N PRO A 140 0.40 27.96 1.46
CA PRO A 140 0.47 28.44 2.84
C PRO A 140 0.56 27.26 3.82
N ASN A 141 1.37 27.39 4.88
CA ASN A 141 1.56 26.39 5.95
C ASN A 141 2.04 24.99 5.48
N SER A 142 2.87 24.91 4.44
CA SER A 142 3.41 23.64 3.95
C SER A 142 4.66 23.20 4.71
N HIS A 143 4.53 22.20 5.59
CA HIS A 143 5.68 21.39 6.01
C HIS A 143 5.92 20.30 4.96
N PHE A 144 7.15 20.27 4.41
CA PHE A 144 7.56 19.34 3.34
C PHE A 144 7.21 17.88 3.64
N TRP A 145 7.35 17.47 4.90
CA TRP A 145 7.22 16.08 5.33
C TRP A 145 5.79 15.62 5.61
N THR A 146 4.84 16.55 5.79
CA THR A 146 3.49 16.20 6.26
C THR A 146 2.38 16.68 5.33
N THR A 147 2.55 17.85 4.68
CA THR A 147 1.44 18.55 4.00
C THR A 147 1.76 18.92 2.55
N SER A 148 3.01 18.76 2.09
CA SER A 148 3.37 19.13 0.72
C SER A 148 2.82 18.15 -0.32
N PRO A 149 2.06 18.63 -1.34
CA PRO A 149 1.66 17.81 -2.48
C PRO A 149 2.87 17.24 -3.26
N SER A 150 4.00 17.97 -3.31
CA SER A 150 5.21 17.49 -3.98
C SER A 150 5.78 16.23 -3.33
N TYR A 151 5.61 16.07 -2.01
CA TYR A 151 6.03 14.88 -1.28
C TYR A 151 5.16 13.65 -1.60
N PHE A 152 3.86 13.85 -1.79
CA PHE A 152 2.95 12.80 -2.23
C PHE A 152 3.32 12.32 -3.64
N TYR A 153 3.48 13.24 -4.59
CA TYR A 153 3.82 12.90 -5.97
C TYR A 153 5.20 12.26 -6.09
N LEU A 154 6.17 12.66 -5.27
CA LEU A 154 7.47 11.99 -5.18
C LEU A 154 7.29 10.51 -4.84
N ARG A 155 6.50 10.18 -3.80
CA ARG A 155 6.25 8.78 -3.40
C ARG A 155 5.49 8.00 -4.48
N VAL A 156 4.49 8.59 -5.12
CA VAL A 156 3.80 7.96 -6.26
C VAL A 156 4.79 7.64 -7.37
N GLY A 157 5.67 8.58 -7.73
CA GLY A 157 6.72 8.38 -8.72
C GLY A 157 7.70 7.26 -8.35
N ILE A 158 8.14 7.20 -7.08
CA ILE A 158 9.00 6.11 -6.57
C ILE A 158 8.28 4.76 -6.73
N MET A 159 7.02 4.67 -6.29
CA MET A 159 6.25 3.41 -6.34
C MET A 159 5.98 2.96 -7.78
N MET A 160 5.64 3.87 -8.69
CA MET A 160 5.45 3.57 -10.11
C MET A 160 6.74 3.09 -10.77
N THR A 161 7.86 3.75 -10.46
CA THR A 161 9.18 3.35 -10.98
C THR A 161 9.60 1.99 -10.40
N GLY A 162 9.42 1.80 -9.09
CA GLY A 162 9.71 0.55 -8.39
C GLY A 162 8.89 -0.63 -8.90
N PHE A 163 7.61 -0.40 -9.24
CA PHE A 163 6.76 -1.41 -9.87
C PHE A 163 7.33 -1.85 -11.23
N GLY A 164 7.76 -0.90 -12.06
CA GLY A 164 8.42 -1.20 -13.33
C GLY A 164 9.71 -2.02 -13.19
N LEU A 165 10.55 -1.66 -12.22
CA LEU A 165 11.77 -2.39 -11.91
C LEU A 165 11.48 -3.80 -11.37
N ALA A 166 10.44 -3.95 -10.53
CA ALA A 166 10.01 -5.24 -10.03
C ALA A 166 9.48 -6.15 -11.16
N TRP A 167 8.75 -5.57 -12.12
CA TRP A 167 8.30 -6.28 -13.32
C TRP A 167 9.49 -6.71 -14.20
N LEU A 168 10.46 -5.83 -14.44
CA LEU A 168 11.68 -6.16 -15.17
C LEU A 168 12.47 -7.29 -14.49
N TRP A 169 12.55 -7.25 -13.15
CA TRP A 169 13.19 -8.30 -12.36
C TRP A 169 12.48 -9.64 -12.51
N SER A 170 11.16 -9.62 -12.38
CA SER A 170 10.32 -10.82 -12.42
C SER A 170 10.30 -11.49 -13.79
N GLU A 171 10.20 -10.70 -14.85
CA GLU A 171 10.01 -11.18 -16.23
C GLU A 171 11.33 -11.46 -16.93
N LYS A 172 12.33 -10.57 -16.78
CA LYS A 172 13.56 -10.60 -17.60
C LYS A 172 14.77 -11.15 -16.86
N LEU A 173 14.95 -10.83 -15.59
CA LEU A 173 16.14 -11.25 -14.83
C LEU A 173 15.99 -12.65 -14.23
N TRP A 174 14.79 -13.04 -13.82
CA TRP A 174 14.58 -14.30 -13.08
C TRP A 174 13.44 -15.19 -13.61
N ALA A 175 12.88 -14.90 -14.80
CA ALA A 175 11.95 -15.71 -15.61
C ALA A 175 11.24 -16.88 -14.88
N GLY A 176 10.50 -16.57 -13.80
CA GLY A 176 9.69 -17.53 -13.05
C GLY A 176 10.38 -18.35 -11.93
N GLN A 177 11.69 -18.27 -11.73
CA GLN A 177 12.38 -19.07 -10.70
C GLN A 177 12.40 -18.40 -9.32
N TRP A 178 12.73 -17.11 -9.25
CA TRP A 178 12.84 -16.40 -7.97
C TRP A 178 12.13 -15.04 -8.03
N GLN A 179 10.86 -15.02 -7.61
CA GLN A 179 9.98 -13.85 -7.64
C GLN A 179 9.59 -13.40 -6.21
N PRO A 180 10.55 -12.90 -5.40
CA PRO A 180 10.27 -12.51 -4.02
C PRO A 180 9.24 -11.40 -3.90
N PHE A 181 9.21 -10.46 -4.85
CA PHE A 181 8.25 -9.36 -4.87
C PHE A 181 6.81 -9.83 -5.04
N VAL A 182 6.57 -10.82 -5.91
CA VAL A 182 5.24 -11.39 -6.12
C VAL A 182 4.79 -12.17 -4.89
N LEU A 183 5.69 -12.98 -4.32
CA LEU A 183 5.39 -13.76 -3.11
C LEU A 183 5.04 -12.87 -1.93
N LEU A 184 5.86 -11.85 -1.65
CA LEU A 184 5.64 -10.91 -0.56
C LEU A 184 4.39 -10.05 -0.78
N GLY A 185 4.08 -9.69 -2.03
CA GLY A 185 2.85 -8.99 -2.39
C GLY A 185 1.59 -9.81 -2.11
N GLN A 186 1.56 -11.06 -2.57
CA GLN A 186 0.42 -11.97 -2.37
C GLN A 186 0.20 -12.35 -0.90
N THR A 187 1.28 -12.44 -0.13
CA THR A 187 1.23 -12.76 1.31
C THR A 187 1.29 -11.52 2.20
N SER A 188 1.11 -10.31 1.64
CA SER A 188 1.32 -9.04 2.34
C SER A 188 0.50 -8.89 3.62
N LEU A 189 -0.76 -9.35 3.65
CA LEU A 189 -1.59 -9.32 4.87
C LEU A 189 -1.02 -10.22 5.98
N PHE A 190 -0.59 -11.42 5.61
CA PHE A 190 0.01 -12.37 6.54
C PHE A 190 1.36 -11.85 7.04
N VAL A 191 2.20 -11.35 6.13
CA VAL A 191 3.46 -10.67 6.42
C VAL A 191 3.24 -9.50 7.37
N TYR A 192 2.23 -8.66 7.13
CA TYR A 192 1.85 -7.53 8.00
C TYR A 192 1.48 -7.99 9.41
N TRP A 193 0.66 -9.04 9.53
CA TRP A 193 0.26 -9.59 10.81
C TRP A 193 1.47 -10.14 11.60
N VAL A 194 2.29 -10.97 10.94
CA VAL A 194 3.52 -11.51 11.54
C VAL A 194 4.51 -10.39 11.91
N HIS A 195 4.63 -9.36 11.06
CA HIS A 195 5.48 -8.20 11.33
C HIS A 195 5.08 -7.50 12.63
N ILE A 196 3.78 -7.22 12.78
CA ILE A 196 3.26 -6.54 13.96
C ILE A 196 3.49 -7.39 15.20
N GLU A 197 3.20 -8.69 15.14
CA GLU A 197 3.41 -9.58 16.29
C GLU A 197 4.90 -9.71 16.63
N LEU A 198 5.79 -9.76 15.64
CA LEU A 198 7.23 -9.91 15.87
C LEU A 198 7.88 -8.61 16.38
N VAL A 199 7.49 -7.45 15.84
CA VAL A 199 8.06 -6.15 16.19
C VAL A 199 7.42 -5.58 17.46
N TYR A 200 6.10 -5.62 17.58
CA TYR A 200 5.36 -5.07 18.73
C TYR A 200 5.02 -6.10 19.81
N GLY A 201 5.14 -7.40 19.52
CA GLY A 201 4.97 -8.44 20.52
C GLY A 201 6.12 -8.54 21.51
N TYR A 202 6.03 -9.55 22.37
CA TYR A 202 6.94 -9.74 23.51
C TYR A 202 8.41 -9.99 23.11
N ALA A 203 8.65 -10.49 21.89
CA ALA A 203 9.97 -10.95 21.44
C ALA A 203 11.02 -9.82 21.32
N THR A 204 10.59 -8.61 20.92
CA THR A 204 11.52 -7.50 20.64
C THR A 204 11.54 -6.43 21.75
N LYS A 205 10.59 -6.48 22.69
CA LYS A 205 10.57 -5.62 23.90
C LYS A 205 11.88 -5.56 24.70
N PRO A 206 12.61 -6.67 24.93
CA PRO A 206 13.86 -6.61 25.72
C PRO A 206 15.06 -5.99 24.97
N ILE A 207 14.96 -5.88 23.64
CA ILE A 207 16.05 -5.43 22.76
C ILE A 207 15.80 -3.98 22.26
N SER A 208 14.56 -3.52 22.35
CA SER A 208 14.16 -2.16 21.96
C SER A 208 14.95 -1.09 22.73
N HIS A 209 15.48 -0.09 21.99
CA HIS A 209 16.29 1.03 22.48
C HIS A 209 17.74 0.74 22.94
N ARG A 210 18.26 -0.49 22.76
CA ARG A 210 19.64 -0.84 23.16
C ARG A 210 20.61 -1.10 22.00
N LEU A 211 20.15 -0.99 20.76
CA LEU A 211 20.94 -1.33 19.57
C LEU A 211 21.61 -0.09 18.96
N PRO A 212 22.91 -0.17 18.59
CA PRO A 212 23.54 0.82 17.73
C PRO A 212 22.97 0.74 16.30
N LEU A 213 23.11 1.83 15.53
CA LEU A 213 22.49 2.00 14.21
C LEU A 213 22.82 0.86 13.23
N TRP A 214 24.07 0.37 13.24
CA TRP A 214 24.50 -0.74 12.39
C TRP A 214 23.75 -2.05 12.73
N ALA A 215 23.47 -2.30 14.02
CA ALA A 215 22.77 -3.49 14.46
C ALA A 215 21.28 -3.40 14.15
N SER A 216 20.70 -2.19 14.14
CA SER A 216 19.35 -1.96 13.63
C SER A 216 19.25 -2.23 12.13
N CYS A 217 20.24 -1.81 11.33
CA CYS A 217 20.29 -2.13 9.89
C CYS A 217 20.36 -3.64 9.66
N LEU A 218 21.23 -4.35 10.40
CA LEU A 218 21.31 -5.81 10.35
C LEU A 218 19.97 -6.45 10.75
N GLY A 219 19.34 -5.96 11.81
CA GLY A 219 18.04 -6.44 12.28
C GLY A 219 16.95 -6.32 11.23
N VAL A 220 16.90 -5.21 10.47
CA VAL A 220 15.96 -5.04 9.35
C VAL A 220 16.21 -6.07 8.24
N VAL A 221 17.47 -6.32 7.89
CA VAL A 221 17.82 -7.32 6.87
C VAL A 221 17.42 -8.72 7.33
N VAL A 222 17.79 -9.10 8.56
CA VAL A 222 17.44 -10.40 9.15
C VAL A 222 15.93 -10.57 9.21
N LEU A 223 15.21 -9.56 9.69
CA LEU A 223 13.75 -9.57 9.74
C LEU A 223 13.15 -9.78 8.35
N THR A 224 13.63 -9.06 7.35
CA THR A 224 13.16 -9.19 5.97
C THR A 224 13.37 -10.61 5.43
N VAL A 225 14.53 -11.20 5.70
CA VAL A 225 14.86 -12.57 5.30
C VAL A 225 13.96 -13.58 6.01
N VAL A 226 13.78 -13.46 7.33
CA VAL A 226 12.89 -14.32 8.12
C VAL A 226 11.46 -14.25 7.57
N MET A 227 10.94 -13.04 7.36
CA MET A 227 9.60 -12.83 6.82
C MET A 227 9.42 -13.45 5.43
N TYR A 228 10.43 -13.34 4.56
CA TYR A 228 10.42 -13.98 3.25
C TYR A 228 10.31 -15.51 3.35
N TYR A 229 11.09 -16.15 4.23
CA TYR A 229 11.03 -17.60 4.41
C TYR A 229 9.72 -18.06 5.03
N VAL A 230 9.18 -17.32 6.01
CA VAL A 230 7.86 -17.63 6.60
C VAL A 230 6.74 -17.45 5.57
N ALA A 231 6.80 -16.41 4.74
CA ALA A 231 5.83 -16.22 3.65
C ALA A 231 5.89 -17.35 2.61
N LYS A 232 7.11 -17.81 2.27
CA LYS A 232 7.30 -18.93 1.35
C LYS A 232 6.72 -20.22 1.92
N SER A 233 7.07 -20.57 3.15
CA SER A 233 6.61 -21.81 3.79
C SER A 233 5.09 -21.81 4.02
N ALA A 234 4.50 -20.67 4.38
CA ALA A 234 3.06 -20.53 4.51
C ALA A 234 2.33 -20.76 3.18
N ARG A 235 2.87 -20.23 2.06
CA ARG A 235 2.31 -20.45 0.73
C ARG A 235 2.41 -21.93 0.32
N ASP A 236 3.58 -22.54 0.49
CA ASP A 236 3.82 -23.94 0.13
C ASP A 236 2.92 -24.89 0.96
N TRP A 237 2.65 -24.54 2.23
CA TRP A 237 1.71 -25.28 3.07
C TRP A 237 0.25 -25.15 2.60
N LEU A 238 -0.17 -23.94 2.22
CA LEU A 238 -1.52 -23.68 1.69
C LEU A 238 -1.77 -24.41 0.37
N THR A 239 -0.79 -24.42 -0.55
CA THR A 239 -0.92 -25.13 -1.83
C THR A 239 -1.05 -26.63 -1.61
N ARG A 240 -0.21 -27.20 -0.74
CA ARG A 240 -0.26 -28.63 -0.41
C ARG A 240 -1.62 -29.04 0.18
N LYS A 241 -2.16 -28.28 1.13
CA LYS A 241 -3.49 -28.55 1.70
C LYS A 241 -4.61 -28.46 0.69
N ARG A 242 -4.51 -27.53 -0.27
CA ARG A 242 -5.51 -27.38 -1.33
C ARG A 242 -5.51 -28.59 -2.26
N GLU A 243 -4.33 -29.12 -2.60
CA GLU A 243 -4.20 -30.33 -3.42
C GLU A 243 -4.73 -31.57 -2.70
N GLU A 244 -4.40 -31.74 -1.42
CA GLU A 244 -4.92 -32.82 -0.57
C GLU A 244 -6.46 -32.77 -0.49
N GLY A 245 -7.04 -31.59 -0.27
CA GLY A 245 -8.49 -31.41 -0.19
C GLY A 245 -9.23 -31.62 -1.51
N VAL A 246 -8.63 -31.24 -2.65
CA VAL A 246 -9.19 -31.50 -3.99
C VAL A 246 -9.14 -32.98 -4.33
N SER A 247 -8.06 -33.68 -3.95
CA SER A 247 -7.94 -35.13 -4.10
C SER A 247 -9.03 -35.87 -3.31
N ASP A 248 -9.21 -35.53 -2.03
CA ASP A 248 -10.23 -36.14 -1.15
C ASP A 248 -11.67 -35.87 -1.63
N TRP A 249 -11.94 -34.69 -2.20
CA TRP A 249 -13.26 -34.39 -2.77
C TRP A 249 -13.52 -35.17 -4.06
N ARG A 250 -12.51 -35.30 -4.94
CA ARG A 250 -12.62 -36.09 -6.17
C ARG A 250 -12.86 -37.56 -5.86
N THR A 251 -12.09 -38.17 -4.96
CA THR A 251 -12.26 -39.57 -4.57
C THR A 251 -13.63 -39.83 -3.93
N LYS A 252 -14.10 -38.94 -3.07
CA LYS A 252 -15.47 -39.03 -2.50
C LYS A 252 -16.56 -38.88 -3.56
N SER A 253 -16.41 -37.95 -4.52
CA SER A 253 -17.42 -37.75 -5.57
C SER A 253 -17.54 -38.95 -6.52
N LEU A 254 -16.41 -39.59 -6.86
CA LEU A 254 -16.38 -40.79 -7.70
C LEU A 254 -17.02 -41.97 -6.97
N SER A 255 -16.69 -42.16 -5.69
CA SER A 255 -17.31 -43.18 -4.84
C SER A 255 -18.83 -43.01 -4.69
N VAL A 256 -19.35 -41.78 -4.65
CA VAL A 256 -20.80 -41.51 -4.55
C VAL A 256 -21.51 -41.69 -5.90
N MET A 257 -20.81 -41.50 -7.02
CA MET A 257 -21.35 -41.72 -8.37
C MET A 257 -21.25 -43.19 -8.85
N GLY A 258 -20.66 -44.09 -8.06
CA GLY A 258 -20.59 -45.53 -8.38
C GLY A 258 -19.66 -45.88 -9.54
N LEU A 259 -18.70 -45.00 -9.84
CA LEU A 259 -17.56 -45.23 -10.74
C LEU A 259 -16.30 -45.52 -9.91
#